data_AF-A0A2W4UBE4-F1
#
_entry.id   AF-A0A2W4UBE4-F1
#
_cell.length_a   1.000
_cell.length_b   1.000
_cell.length_c   1.000
_cell.angle_alpha   90.00
_cell.angle_beta   90.00
_cell.angle_gamma   90.00
#
_symmetry.space_group_name_H-M   'P 1'
#
loop_
_entity.id
_entity.type
_entity.pdbx_description
1 polymer ?
#
loop_
_entity_poly.entity_id
_entity_poly.type
_entity_poly.pdbx_seq_one_letter_code
_entity_poly.pdbx_strand_id
1 'polypeptide(L)'
;MTTPHKRAAVVVAAARACVGTRFRPQGRTPGSGLDCVGVVLQAARAVGIVPAAVPSYALSGETAAMLVAALADAGCVAVSDAAPGDILALAPAARQRHLAIVTPAGVVHAHAGLGRVVEGPIDPDWTLLGIWRLPGVH
;
A
#
# COMPACT_ATOMS: atom_id res chain seq x y z
N MET A 1 -24.53 4.71 1.92
CA MET A 1 -24.02 3.42 1.41
C MET A 1 -23.25 3.69 0.12
N THR A 2 -21.93 3.63 0.16
CA THR A 2 -21.06 3.86 -1.00
C THR A 2 -20.93 2.52 -1.74
N THR A 3 -21.37 2.44 -3.00
CA THR A 3 -21.30 1.23 -3.82
C THR A 3 -19.84 0.74 -3.98
N PRO A 4 -19.59 -0.56 -4.16
CA PRO A 4 -18.24 -1.14 -4.11
C PRO A 4 -17.21 -0.49 -5.04
N HIS A 5 -17.59 -0.25 -6.30
CA HIS A 5 -16.76 0.44 -7.30
C HIS A 5 -16.34 1.85 -6.88
N LYS A 6 -17.20 2.53 -6.12
CA LYS A 6 -16.93 3.88 -5.62
C LYS A 6 -15.89 3.85 -4.50
N ARG A 7 -15.75 2.75 -3.74
CA ARG A 7 -14.71 2.61 -2.71
C ARG A 7 -13.34 2.38 -3.33
N ALA A 8 -13.23 1.55 -4.38
CA ALA A 8 -11.98 1.38 -5.13
C ALA A 8 -11.43 2.72 -5.64
N ALA A 9 -12.29 3.53 -6.26
CA ALA A 9 -11.92 4.87 -6.70
C ALA A 9 -11.45 5.79 -5.55
N VAL A 10 -12.07 5.69 -4.37
CA VAL A 10 -11.64 6.45 -3.17
C VAL A 10 -10.27 6.00 -2.69
N VAL A 11 -9.99 4.69 -2.67
CA VAL A 11 -8.67 4.15 -2.30
C VAL A 11 -7.59 4.68 -3.26
N VAL A 12 -7.84 4.61 -4.57
CA VAL A 12 -6.92 5.13 -5.59
C VAL A 12 -6.71 6.64 -5.43
N ALA A 13 -7.78 7.41 -5.25
CA ALA A 13 -7.69 8.85 -5.06
C ALA A 13 -6.89 9.23 -3.80
N ALA A 14 -7.09 8.51 -2.70
CA ALA A 14 -6.35 8.73 -1.45
C ALA A 14 -4.87 8.37 -1.59
N ALA A 15 -4.54 7.28 -2.29
CA ALA A 15 -3.16 6.95 -2.60
C ALA A 15 -2.52 8.04 -3.47
N ARG A 16 -3.19 8.48 -4.53
CA ARG A 16 -2.71 9.57 -5.42
C ARG A 16 -2.48 10.89 -4.68
N ALA A 17 -3.33 11.22 -3.71
CA ALA A 17 -3.15 12.41 -2.86
C ALA A 17 -1.84 12.37 -2.05
N CYS A 18 -1.21 11.20 -1.89
CA CYS A 18 0.09 11.07 -1.24
C CYS A 18 1.28 11.34 -2.19
N VAL A 19 1.09 11.31 -3.51
CA VAL A 19 2.16 11.48 -4.51
C VAL A 19 2.92 12.80 -4.27
N GLY A 20 4.25 12.73 -4.35
CA GLY A 20 5.14 13.85 -4.04
C GLY A 20 5.52 13.97 -2.56
N THR A 21 4.81 13.30 -1.63
CA THR A 21 5.21 13.28 -0.22
C THR A 21 6.59 12.64 -0.07
N ARG A 22 7.50 13.25 0.71
CA ARG A 22 8.85 12.72 0.91
C ARG A 22 8.82 11.32 1.50
N PHE A 23 9.79 10.50 1.10
CA PHE A 23 10.00 9.20 1.71
C PHE A 23 10.56 9.40 3.13
N ARG A 24 9.91 8.78 4.11
CA ARG A 24 10.38 8.72 5.50
C ARG A 24 10.07 7.33 6.06
N PRO A 25 11.07 6.54 6.48
CA PRO A 25 10.82 5.28 7.18
C PRO A 25 9.85 5.49 8.34
N GLN A 26 8.81 4.65 8.40
CA GLN A 26 7.72 4.73 9.38
C GLN A 26 6.93 6.06 9.34
N GLY A 27 7.05 6.85 8.26
CA GLY A 27 6.28 8.07 8.07
C GLY A 27 4.79 7.79 7.90
N ARG A 28 3.94 8.64 8.47
CA ARG A 28 2.47 8.47 8.50
C ARG A 28 1.69 9.69 8.01
N THR A 29 2.37 10.77 7.64
CA THR A 29 1.73 12.07 7.41
C THR A 29 1.96 12.53 5.97
N PRO A 30 0.90 12.57 5.12
CA PRO A 30 0.95 13.16 3.79
C PRO A 30 1.53 14.58 3.82
N GLY A 31 2.32 14.95 2.81
CA GLY A 31 3.02 16.23 2.72
C GLY A 31 4.27 16.37 3.61
N SER A 32 4.40 15.58 4.69
CA SER A 32 5.57 15.61 5.58
C SER A 32 6.52 14.43 5.35
N GLY A 33 5.98 13.20 5.39
CA GLY A 33 6.79 12.00 5.25
C GLY A 33 5.95 10.73 5.32
N LEU A 34 6.14 9.84 4.33
CA LEU A 34 5.49 8.54 4.24
C LEU A 34 6.48 7.46 3.83
N ASP A 35 6.23 6.22 4.24
CA ASP A 35 6.77 5.02 3.60
C ASP A 35 5.64 4.21 2.92
N CYS A 36 5.98 3.04 2.38
CA CYS A 36 5.03 2.23 1.62
C CYS A 36 3.82 1.79 2.46
N VAL A 37 4.03 1.49 3.74
CA VAL A 37 2.95 1.20 4.69
C VAL A 37 2.12 2.44 4.95
N GLY A 38 2.76 3.60 5.15
CA GLY A 38 2.09 4.88 5.33
C GLY A 38 1.10 5.17 4.20
N VAL A 39 1.46 4.92 2.94
CA VAL A 39 0.57 5.08 1.78
C VAL A 39 -0.67 4.16 1.89
N VAL A 40 -0.47 2.88 2.19
CA VAL A 40 -1.59 1.92 2.35
C VAL A 40 -2.51 2.30 3.51
N LEU A 41 -1.95 2.75 4.63
CA LEU A 41 -2.72 3.21 5.79
C LEU A 41 -3.58 4.44 5.44
N GLN A 42 -3.05 5.38 4.65
CA GLN A 42 -3.81 6.54 4.20
C GLN A 42 -4.96 6.14 3.27
N ALA A 43 -4.71 5.19 2.36
CA ALA A 43 -5.73 4.68 1.45
C ALA A 43 -6.84 3.90 2.19
N ALA A 44 -6.48 3.09 3.19
CA ALA A 44 -7.43 2.37 4.04
C ALA A 44 -8.31 3.32 4.87
N ARG A 45 -7.70 4.37 5.47
CA ARG A 45 -8.42 5.39 6.25
C ARG A 45 -9.48 6.11 5.41
N ALA A 46 -9.19 6.37 4.14
CA ALA A 46 -10.14 7.04 3.24
C ALA A 46 -11.44 6.26 3.00
N VAL A 47 -11.42 4.94 3.20
CA VAL A 47 -12.62 4.09 3.13
C VAL A 47 -13.13 3.67 4.51
N GLY A 48 -12.71 4.35 5.58
CA GLY A 48 -13.20 4.13 6.94
C GLY A 48 -12.60 2.89 7.63
N ILE A 49 -11.56 2.30 7.06
CA ILE A 49 -10.82 1.23 7.73
C ILE A 49 -9.77 1.90 8.61
N VAL A 50 -9.79 1.59 9.90
CA VAL A 50 -8.80 2.08 10.87
C VAL A 50 -7.88 0.90 11.21
N PRO A 51 -6.72 0.77 10.54
CA PRO A 51 -5.81 -0.33 10.84
C PRO A 51 -5.31 -0.18 12.27
N ALA A 52 -5.11 -1.30 12.96
CA ALA A 52 -4.48 -1.33 14.27
C ALA A 52 -3.12 -0.60 14.21
N ALA A 53 -2.64 -0.14 15.38
CA ALA A 53 -1.33 0.49 15.47
C ALA A 53 -0.29 -0.46 14.88
N VAL A 54 0.34 -0.04 13.78
CA VAL A 54 1.40 -0.84 13.15
C VAL A 54 2.61 -0.79 14.09
N PRO A 55 3.07 -1.93 14.62
CA PRO A 55 4.23 -1.95 15.52
C PRO A 55 5.44 -1.30 14.84
N SER A 56 6.37 -0.77 15.63
CA SER A 56 7.64 -0.28 15.09
C SER A 56 8.30 -1.39 14.28
N TYR A 57 8.65 -1.09 13.04
CA TYR A 57 9.29 -2.04 12.15
C TYR A 57 10.55 -1.49 11.51
N ALA A 58 11.50 -2.39 11.32
CA ALA A 58 12.54 -2.15 10.34
C ALA A 58 11.95 -2.35 8.94
N LEU A 59 12.38 -1.55 7.97
CA LEU A 59 12.16 -1.84 6.54
C LEU A 59 13.08 -2.99 6.06
N SER A 60 13.29 -3.98 6.92
CA SER A 60 14.02 -5.22 6.66
C SER A 60 13.02 -6.37 6.46
N GLY A 61 13.50 -7.47 5.89
CA GLY A 61 12.67 -8.59 5.45
C GLY A 61 11.96 -9.38 6.55
N GLU A 62 12.32 -9.23 7.82
CA GLU A 62 11.64 -9.92 8.93
C GLU A 62 10.27 -9.31 9.23
N THR A 63 10.08 -8.01 8.96
CA THR A 63 8.77 -7.35 9.14
C THR A 63 7.76 -7.69 8.03
N ALA A 64 8.19 -8.43 7.01
CA ALA A 64 7.37 -8.87 5.88
C ALA A 64 6.10 -9.61 6.28
N ALA A 65 6.28 -10.67 7.08
CA ALA A 65 5.21 -11.56 7.49
C ALA A 65 4.23 -10.83 8.42
N MET A 66 4.74 -9.93 9.26
CA MET A 66 3.90 -9.08 10.10
C MET A 66 3.00 -8.17 9.28
N LEU A 67 3.50 -7.60 8.18
CA LEU A 67 2.71 -6.69 7.36
C LEU A 67 1.60 -7.42 6.61
N VAL A 68 1.92 -8.60 6.06
CA VAL A 68 0.94 -9.49 5.40
C VAL A 68 -0.09 -10.00 6.41
N ALA A 69 0.36 -10.43 7.59
CA ALA A 69 -0.54 -10.83 8.68
C ALA A 69 -1.43 -9.67 9.13
N ALA A 70 -0.88 -8.45 9.24
CA ALA A 70 -1.66 -7.27 9.61
C ALA A 70 -2.72 -6.90 8.55
N LEU A 71 -2.44 -7.14 7.26
CA LEU A 71 -3.46 -6.97 6.21
C LEU A 71 -4.59 -7.99 6.39
N ALA A 72 -4.25 -9.27 6.64
CA ALA A 72 -5.23 -10.31 6.91
C ALA A 72 -6.06 -10.02 8.18
N ASP A 73 -5.41 -9.63 9.28
CA ASP A 73 -6.04 -9.24 10.54
C ASP A 73 -6.94 -8.00 10.38
N ALA A 74 -6.59 -7.09 9.46
CA ALA A 74 -7.43 -5.95 9.09
C ALA A 74 -8.64 -6.35 8.20
N GLY A 75 -8.85 -7.64 7.96
CA GLY A 75 -9.93 -8.17 7.14
C GLY A 75 -9.70 -8.03 5.63
N CYS A 76 -8.46 -7.77 5.19
CA CYS A 76 -8.15 -7.81 3.77
C CYS A 76 -8.23 -9.24 3.26
N VAL A 77 -8.75 -9.40 2.04
CA VAL A 77 -8.87 -10.69 1.38
C VAL A 77 -7.76 -10.85 0.34
N ALA A 78 -7.14 -12.01 0.29
CA ALA A 78 -6.23 -12.35 -0.79
C ALA A 78 -7.01 -12.53 -2.09
N VAL A 79 -6.49 -11.99 -3.19
CA VAL A 79 -7.09 -12.12 -4.53
C VAL A 79 -6.05 -12.56 -5.56
N SER A 80 -6.51 -13.15 -6.65
CA SER A 80 -5.65 -13.67 -7.73
C SER A 80 -5.34 -12.63 -8.79
N ASP A 81 -6.32 -11.76 -9.07
CA ASP A 81 -6.25 -10.75 -10.12
C ASP A 81 -6.30 -9.36 -9.50
N ALA A 82 -5.26 -8.58 -9.76
CA ALA A 82 -5.16 -7.21 -9.27
C ALA A 82 -6.11 -6.28 -10.02
N ALA A 83 -6.83 -5.46 -9.27
CA ALA A 83 -7.67 -4.37 -9.77
C ALA A 83 -7.29 -3.05 -9.10
N PRO A 84 -7.63 -1.89 -9.71
CA PRO A 84 -7.42 -0.59 -9.07
C PRO A 84 -7.98 -0.54 -7.64
N GLY A 85 -7.17 -0.07 -6.69
CA GLY A 85 -7.50 -0.05 -5.26
C GLY A 85 -7.00 -1.26 -4.48
N ASP A 86 -6.50 -2.31 -5.14
CA ASP A 86 -5.82 -3.42 -4.46
C ASP A 86 -4.43 -3.05 -3.98
N ILE A 87 -3.94 -3.82 -3.02
CA ILE A 87 -2.61 -3.70 -2.43
C ILE A 87 -1.75 -4.83 -3.01
N LEU A 88 -0.63 -4.47 -3.64
CA LEU A 88 0.40 -5.42 -4.00
C LEU A 88 1.40 -5.56 -2.85
N ALA A 89 1.69 -6.80 -2.46
CA ALA A 89 2.84 -7.15 -1.64
C ALA A 89 3.96 -7.64 -2.56
N LEU A 90 5.11 -6.97 -2.51
CA LEU A 90 6.23 -7.18 -3.43
C LEU A 90 7.53 -7.41 -2.67
N ALA A 91 8.50 -8.05 -3.32
CA ALA A 91 9.88 -8.18 -2.85
C ALA A 91 10.85 -7.60 -3.89
N PRO A 92 11.38 -6.38 -3.66
CA PRO A 92 12.47 -5.82 -4.47
C PRO A 92 13.78 -6.64 -4.40
N ALA A 93 13.96 -7.38 -3.31
CA ALA A 93 15.07 -8.31 -3.09
C ALA A 93 14.65 -9.36 -2.05
N ALA A 94 15.40 -10.47 -1.92
CA ALA A 94 15.06 -11.61 -1.05
C ALA A 94 14.60 -11.22 0.38
N ARG A 95 15.25 -10.20 0.97
CA ARG A 95 14.98 -9.69 2.33
C ARG A 95 14.40 -8.28 2.33
N GLN A 96 13.79 -7.83 1.24
CA GLN A 96 13.09 -6.55 1.19
C GLN A 96 11.63 -6.79 0.89
N ARG A 97 10.78 -5.92 1.42
CA ARG A 97 9.35 -5.95 1.16
C ARG A 97 8.84 -4.57 0.87
N HIS A 98 7.81 -4.55 0.04
CA HIS A 98 7.21 -3.33 -0.43
C HIS A 98 5.71 -3.47 -0.56
N LEU A 99 4.98 -2.41 -0.26
CA LEU A 99 3.56 -2.30 -0.57
C LEU A 99 3.33 -1.22 -1.62
N ALA A 100 2.36 -1.47 -2.49
CA ALA A 100 1.92 -0.51 -3.47
C ALA A 100 0.39 -0.60 -3.65
N ILE A 101 -0.25 0.53 -3.93
CA ILE A 101 -1.68 0.56 -4.30
C ILE A 101 -1.79 0.53 -5.81
N VAL A 102 -2.55 -0.42 -6.35
CA VAL A 102 -2.83 -0.52 -7.79
C VAL A 102 -3.68 0.66 -8.22
N THR A 103 -3.31 1.29 -9.34
CA THR A 103 -4.10 2.32 -10.01
C THR A 103 -4.28 1.96 -11.47
N PRO A 104 -5.19 2.63 -12.21
CA PRO A 104 -5.29 2.42 -13.65
C PRO A 104 -4.02 2.76 -14.46
N ALA A 105 -3.05 3.47 -13.85
CA ALA A 105 -1.80 3.88 -14.49
C ALA A 105 -0.58 3.05 -14.04
N GLY A 106 -0.77 2.04 -13.18
CA GLY A 106 0.31 1.25 -12.58
C GLY A 106 0.10 1.13 -11.09
N VAL A 107 1.02 1.70 -10.30
CA VAL A 107 0.94 1.67 -8.84
C VAL A 107 1.34 2.99 -8.20
N VAL A 108 0.78 3.28 -7.02
CA VAL A 108 1.26 4.32 -6.12
C VAL A 108 2.02 3.69 -4.96
N HIS A 109 3.24 4.14 -4.71
CA HIS A 109 4.07 3.64 -3.62
C HIS A 109 5.10 4.67 -3.14
N ALA A 110 5.57 4.57 -1.90
CA ALA A 110 6.68 5.38 -1.40
C ALA A 110 8.02 4.77 -1.82
N HIS A 111 8.72 5.40 -2.76
CA HIS A 111 9.96 4.87 -3.32
C HIS A 111 11.17 5.43 -2.58
N ALA A 112 11.93 4.56 -1.90
CA ALA A 112 13.10 4.95 -1.12
C ALA A 112 14.21 5.60 -1.97
N GLY A 113 14.59 4.96 -3.09
CA GLY A 113 15.61 5.49 -4.02
C GLY A 113 15.26 6.85 -4.65
N LEU A 114 13.98 7.11 -4.95
CA LEU A 114 13.51 8.40 -5.47
C LEU A 114 13.16 9.41 -4.36
N GLY A 115 13.23 9.00 -3.09
CA GLY A 115 13.01 9.86 -1.93
C GLY A 115 11.59 10.40 -1.76
N ARG A 116 10.57 9.81 -2.42
CA ARG A 116 9.18 10.29 -2.37
C ARG A 116 8.16 9.24 -2.79
N VAL A 117 6.88 9.52 -2.54
CA VAL A 117 5.75 8.80 -3.11
C VAL A 117 5.60 9.13 -4.59
N VAL A 118 5.45 8.11 -5.42
CA VAL A 118 5.32 8.21 -6.87
C VAL A 118 4.15 7.37 -7.37
N GLU A 119 3.62 7.73 -8.54
CA GLU A 119 2.73 6.88 -9.35
C GLU A 119 3.49 6.48 -10.62
N GLY A 120 3.45 5.20 -10.98
CA GLY A 120 4.13 4.72 -12.17
C GLY A 120 4.12 3.19 -12.31
N PRO A 121 4.86 2.65 -13.29
CA PRO A 121 5.02 1.21 -13.41
C PRO A 121 5.74 0.66 -12.17
N ILE A 122 5.44 -0.59 -11.84
CA ILE A 122 6.27 -1.33 -10.89
C ILE A 122 7.53 -1.82 -11.62
N ASP A 123 8.64 -1.87 -10.89
CA ASP A 123 9.88 -2.44 -11.39
C ASP A 123 9.68 -3.93 -11.74
N PRO A 124 9.97 -4.35 -12.98
CA PRO A 124 9.71 -5.72 -13.44
C PRO A 124 10.54 -6.77 -12.70
N ASP A 125 11.66 -6.39 -12.08
CA ASP A 125 12.52 -7.32 -11.34
C ASP A 125 11.98 -7.62 -9.93
N TRP A 126 10.94 -6.90 -9.49
CA TRP A 126 10.35 -7.10 -8.17
C TRP A 126 9.40 -8.30 -8.19
N THR A 127 9.63 -9.23 -7.28
CA THR A 127 8.79 -10.43 -7.17
C THR A 127 7.45 -10.09 -6.52
N LEU A 128 6.33 -10.45 -7.16
CA LEU A 128 5.00 -10.38 -6.55
C LEU A 128 4.84 -11.49 -5.51
N LEU A 129 4.51 -11.12 -4.28
CA LEU A 129 4.29 -12.05 -3.17
C LEU A 129 2.80 -12.33 -2.94
N GLY A 130 1.94 -11.39 -3.33
CA GLY A 130 0.49 -11.54 -3.20
C GLY A 130 -0.24 -10.24 -3.45
N ILE A 131 -1.56 -10.36 -3.62
CA ILE A 131 -2.47 -9.24 -3.88
C ILE A 131 -3.56 -9.29 -2.80
N TRP A 132 -3.85 -8.13 -2.22
CA TRP A 132 -4.78 -7.99 -1.11
C TRP A 132 -5.81 -6.92 -1.42
N ARG A 133 -7.08 -7.21 -1.15
CA ARG A 133 -8.18 -6.27 -1.30
C ARG A 133 -8.74 -5.87 0.05
N LEU A 134 -8.88 -4.56 0.25
CA LEU A 134 -9.47 -4.00 1.47
C LEU A 134 -10.94 -4.44 1.62
N PRO A 135 -11.44 -4.71 2.84
CA PRO A 135 -12.80 -5.19 3.04
C PRO A 135 -13.88 -4.25 2.50
N GLY A 136 -14.75 -4.81 1.65
CA GLY A 136 -15.85 -4.10 0.98
C GLY A 136 -15.40 -3.16 -0.14
N VAL A 137 -14.15 -3.25 -0.60
CA VAL A 137 -13.71 -2.75 -1.91
C VAL A 137 -13.91 -3.89 -2.91
N HIS A 138 -14.56 -3.65 -4.07
CA HIS A 138 -14.73 -4.61 -5.17
C HIS A 138 -14.71 -3.90 -6.52
#